data_AF-A0AAV2BWI1-F1
#
_entry.id   AF-A0AAV2BWI1-F1
#
_cell.length_a   1.000
_cell.length_b   1.000
_cell.length_c   1.000
_cell.angle_alpha   90.00
_cell.angle_beta   90.00
_cell.angle_gamma   90.00
#
_symmetry.space_group_name_H-M   'P 1'
#
loop_
_entity.id
_entity.type
_entity.pdbx_description
1 polymer ?
#
loop_
_entity_poly.entity_id
_entity_poly.type
_entity_poly.pdbx_seq_one_letter_code
_entity_poly.pdbx_strand_id
1 'polypeptide(L)'
;MANDCLFKGLSNSFNQEQFPDMPAGLRICNTQTITLKRKFSSTISYYYSIQEEYRNTCKAQVKRQAEIAGADVARLNLDEIIGSKTDIFLQTVLPDYDVTHHFLHEVKKRHESFLKMERTIEDLRDLFFDLALIVQVDYALIDRIDKHSNAVDRLVREGRGSTYRYKTAVKMTKFIKKFMDSA
;
A
#
# COMPACT_ATOMS: atom_id res chain seq x y z
N MET A 1 -5.40 26.37 -8.25
CA MET A 1 -6.74 26.43 -7.61
C MET A 1 -7.42 25.07 -7.50
N ALA A 2 -7.48 24.22 -8.54
CA ALA A 2 -8.09 22.89 -8.45
C ALA A 2 -7.36 21.94 -7.45
N ASN A 3 -6.03 21.97 -7.41
CA ASN A 3 -5.23 21.12 -6.52
C ASN A 3 -5.35 21.52 -5.04
N ASP A 4 -5.53 22.80 -4.71
CA ASP A 4 -5.74 23.27 -3.33
C ASP A 4 -7.08 22.82 -2.76
N CYS A 5 -8.12 22.74 -3.60
CA CYS A 5 -9.44 22.27 -3.19
C CYS A 5 -9.44 20.76 -2.92
N LEU A 6 -8.74 19.99 -3.76
CA LEU A 6 -8.52 18.55 -3.59
C LEU A 6 -7.68 18.25 -2.32
N PHE A 7 -6.69 19.09 -2.04
CA PHE A 7 -5.86 19.04 -0.83
C PHE A 7 -6.64 19.36 0.45
N LYS A 8 -7.48 20.41 0.44
CA LYS A 8 -8.38 20.73 1.56
C LYS A 8 -9.43 19.65 1.80
N GLY A 9 -9.96 19.03 0.73
CA GLY A 9 -10.90 17.91 0.82
C GLY A 9 -10.27 16.68 1.48
N LEU A 10 -9.06 16.31 1.08
CA LEU A 10 -8.30 15.22 1.70
C LEU A 10 -7.97 15.52 3.16
N SER A 11 -7.45 16.70 3.46
CA SER A 11 -7.10 17.11 4.83
C SER A 11 -8.32 17.12 5.78
N ASN A 12 -9.48 17.60 5.31
CA ASN A 12 -10.72 17.60 6.10
C ASN A 12 -11.30 16.19 6.31
N SER A 13 -11.16 15.29 5.34
CA SER A 13 -11.62 13.89 5.47
C SER A 13 -10.83 13.03 6.47
N PHE A 14 -9.68 13.52 6.95
CA PHE A 14 -8.83 12.82 7.93
C PHE A 14 -9.03 13.26 9.38
N ASN A 15 -9.86 14.28 9.63
CA ASN A 15 -10.13 14.83 10.96
C ASN A 15 -11.57 14.53 11.44
N GLN A 16 -11.98 13.27 11.46
CA GLN A 16 -13.22 12.81 12.11
C GLN A 16 -13.06 11.27 12.26
N GLU A 17 -13.12 10.60 13.42
CA GLU A 17 -13.76 10.83 14.71
C GLU A 17 -12.88 10.24 15.82
N GLN A 18 -12.75 10.94 16.96
CA GLN A 18 -12.15 10.37 18.17
C GLN A 18 -13.27 9.72 18.99
N PHE A 19 -13.29 8.39 19.02
CA PHE A 19 -14.13 7.62 19.93
C PHE A 19 -13.35 7.34 21.22
N PRO A 20 -13.67 7.99 22.34
CA PRO A 20 -12.90 7.89 23.58
C PRO A 20 -12.90 6.48 24.20
N ASP A 21 -13.86 5.61 23.84
CA ASP A 21 -14.02 4.26 24.41
C ASP A 21 -13.37 3.13 23.60
N MET A 22 -12.44 3.45 22.69
CA MET A 22 -11.81 2.43 21.83
C MET A 22 -10.71 1.62 22.56
N PRO A 23 -10.67 0.28 22.40
CA PRO A 23 -9.59 -0.56 22.92
C PRO A 23 -8.19 -0.05 22.51
N ALA A 24 -7.20 -0.23 23.38
CA ALA A 24 -5.85 0.32 23.19
C ALA A 24 -5.21 -0.04 21.84
N GLY A 25 -5.39 -1.29 21.37
CA GLY A 25 -4.90 -1.72 20.06
C GLY A 25 -5.54 -0.96 18.89
N LEU A 26 -6.82 -0.62 19.00
CA LEU A 26 -7.54 0.09 17.95
C LEU A 26 -7.20 1.59 17.95
N ARG A 27 -6.93 2.16 19.13
CA ARG A 27 -6.35 3.51 19.26
C ARG A 27 -4.97 3.60 18.59
N ILE A 28 -4.09 2.62 18.86
CA ILE A 28 -2.75 2.56 18.26
C ILE A 28 -2.86 2.43 16.74
N CYS A 29 -3.70 1.53 16.23
CA CYS A 29 -3.95 1.36 14.80
C CYS A 29 -4.48 2.65 14.14
N ASN A 30 -5.42 3.34 14.78
CA ASN A 30 -5.96 4.60 14.27
C ASN A 30 -4.90 5.72 14.25
N THR A 31 -4.12 5.86 15.33
CA THR A 31 -3.01 6.83 15.38
C THR A 31 -1.95 6.56 14.30
N GLN A 32 -1.58 5.30 14.10
CA GLN A 32 -0.65 4.90 13.02
C GLN A 32 -1.24 5.23 11.64
N THR A 33 -2.50 4.90 11.43
CA THR A 33 -3.22 5.18 10.18
C THR A 33 -3.26 6.68 9.86
N ILE A 34 -3.62 7.53 10.84
CA ILE A 34 -3.60 8.99 10.68
C ILE A 34 -2.19 9.50 10.38
N THR A 35 -1.18 8.97 11.08
CA THR A 35 0.22 9.36 10.89
C THR A 35 0.70 9.02 9.47
N LEU A 36 0.39 7.82 8.98
CA LEU A 36 0.72 7.38 7.63
C LEU A 36 0.01 8.24 6.57
N LYS A 37 -1.28 8.52 6.76
CA LYS A 37 -2.06 9.39 5.87
C LYS A 37 -1.47 10.80 5.77
N ARG A 38 -1.05 11.38 6.90
CA ARG A 38 -0.37 12.69 6.92
C ARG A 38 0.97 12.65 6.17
N LYS A 39 1.78 11.62 6.39
CA LYS A 39 3.04 11.42 5.66
C LYS A 39 2.80 11.30 4.15
N PHE A 40 1.85 10.46 3.75
CA PHE A 40 1.46 10.28 2.36
C PHE A 40 1.03 11.60 1.72
N SER A 41 0.16 12.37 2.38
CA SER A 41 -0.26 13.68 1.89
C SER A 41 0.92 14.64 1.73
N SER A 42 1.86 14.67 2.67
CA SER A 42 3.06 15.51 2.58
C SER A 42 3.95 15.10 1.41
N THR A 43 4.16 13.80 1.21
CA THR A 43 4.96 13.27 0.09
C THR A 43 4.31 13.58 -1.25
N ILE A 44 2.98 13.46 -1.35
CA ILE A 44 2.24 13.83 -2.57
C ILE A 44 2.34 15.33 -2.85
N SER A 45 2.21 16.20 -1.84
CA SER A 45 2.40 17.63 -2.02
C SER A 45 3.81 17.97 -2.51
N TYR A 46 4.82 17.34 -1.94
CA TYR A 46 6.20 17.49 -2.39
C TYR A 46 6.39 17.03 -3.84
N TYR A 47 5.83 15.88 -4.21
CA TYR A 47 5.81 15.40 -5.58
C TYR A 47 5.18 16.43 -6.54
N TYR A 48 4.03 16.99 -6.19
CA TYR A 48 3.37 18.01 -7.03
C TYR A 48 4.21 19.28 -7.18
N SER A 49 4.94 19.70 -6.14
CA SER A 49 5.86 20.85 -6.27
C SER A 49 7.00 20.58 -7.25
N ILE A 50 7.61 19.38 -7.20
CA ILE A 50 8.66 18.98 -8.15
C ILE A 50 8.09 18.89 -9.57
N GLN A 51 6.88 18.34 -9.72
CA GLN A 51 6.24 18.21 -11.02
C GLN A 51 5.94 19.58 -11.66
N GLU A 52 5.50 20.55 -10.86
CA GLU A 52 5.30 21.92 -11.31
C GLU A 52 6.61 22.61 -11.70
N GLU A 53 7.67 22.44 -10.90
CA GLU A 53 9.01 22.94 -11.22
C GLU A 53 9.54 22.34 -12.54
N TYR A 54 9.36 21.03 -12.73
CA TYR A 54 9.69 20.34 -13.98
C TYR A 54 8.90 20.90 -15.17
N ARG A 55 7.59 21.10 -15.02
CA ARG A 55 6.73 21.70 -16.05
C ARG A 55 7.24 23.10 -16.45
N ASN A 56 7.61 23.92 -15.47
CA ASN A 56 8.13 25.26 -15.71
C ASN A 56 9.51 25.24 -16.37
N THR A 57 10.38 24.31 -15.97
CA THR A 57 11.69 24.10 -16.60
C THR A 57 11.55 23.69 -18.06
N CYS A 58 10.63 22.76 -18.36
CA CYS A 58 10.34 22.35 -19.73
C CYS A 58 9.79 23.51 -20.57
N LYS A 59 8.86 24.31 -20.04
CA LYS A 59 8.38 25.56 -20.68
C LYS A 59 9.54 26.50 -21.06
N ALA A 60 10.45 26.74 -20.12
CA ALA A 60 11.59 27.63 -20.34
C ALA A 60 12.54 27.09 -21.42
N GLN A 61 12.77 25.77 -21.44
CA GLN A 61 13.61 25.13 -22.46
C GLN A 61 12.98 25.22 -23.86
N VAL A 62 11.70 24.87 -23.99
CA VAL A 62 10.97 24.94 -25.27
C VAL A 62 10.95 26.37 -25.80
N LYS A 63 10.64 27.34 -24.93
CA LYS A 63 10.68 28.76 -25.28
C LYS A 63 12.05 29.18 -25.82
N ARG A 64 13.13 28.84 -25.13
CA ARG A 64 14.49 29.16 -25.56
C ARG A 64 14.83 28.53 -26.92
N GLN A 65 14.43 27.28 -27.16
CA GLN A 65 14.67 26.61 -28.44
C GLN A 65 13.87 27.24 -29.59
N ALA A 66 12.63 27.66 -29.34
CA ALA A 66 11.83 28.41 -30.31
C ALA A 66 12.46 29.78 -30.66
N GLU A 67 12.96 30.51 -29.65
CA GLU A 67 13.65 31.80 -29.86
C GLU A 67 14.94 31.63 -30.69
N ILE A 68 15.73 30.59 -30.43
CA ILE A 68 16.96 30.29 -31.17
C ILE A 68 16.66 29.97 -32.64
N ALA A 69 15.56 29.26 -32.91
CA ALA A 69 15.14 28.90 -34.26
C ALA A 69 14.41 30.03 -35.02
N GLY A 70 14.22 31.20 -34.39
CA GLY A 70 13.52 32.33 -34.99
C GLY A 70 12.01 32.17 -35.11
N ALA A 71 11.41 31.23 -34.36
CA ALA A 71 9.97 31.03 -34.31
C ALA A 71 9.31 32.04 -33.35
N ASP A 72 8.16 32.59 -33.74
CA ASP A 72 7.41 33.53 -32.89
C ASP A 72 6.75 32.81 -31.71
N VAL A 73 7.39 32.90 -30.54
CA VAL A 73 6.99 32.29 -29.27
C VAL A 73 5.57 32.71 -28.85
N ALA A 74 5.11 33.91 -29.22
CA ALA A 74 3.79 34.41 -28.84
C ALA A 74 2.63 33.65 -29.54
N ARG A 75 2.92 32.94 -30.64
CA ARG A 75 1.95 32.13 -31.39
C ARG A 75 1.94 30.66 -30.95
N LEU A 76 2.91 30.23 -30.14
CA LEU A 76 3.02 28.86 -29.65
C LEU A 76 2.25 28.73 -28.34
N ASN A 77 1.21 27.91 -28.35
CA ASN A 77 0.44 27.58 -27.16
C ASN A 77 1.26 26.60 -26.30
N LEU A 78 2.21 27.12 -25.50
CA LEU A 78 3.19 26.33 -24.75
C LEU A 78 2.54 25.30 -23.80
N ASP A 79 1.32 25.58 -23.33
CA ASP A 79 0.52 24.64 -22.51
C ASP A 79 0.00 23.44 -23.31
N GLU A 80 -0.30 23.62 -24.59
CA GLU A 80 -0.76 22.55 -25.50
C GLU A 80 0.41 21.67 -25.97
N ILE A 81 1.59 22.26 -26.17
CA ILE A 81 2.82 21.57 -26.59
C ILE A 81 3.43 20.73 -25.46
N ILE A 82 3.17 21.10 -24.20
CA ILE A 82 3.62 20.32 -23.03
C ILE A 82 2.56 19.29 -22.62
N GLY A 83 1.29 19.54 -22.94
CA GLY A 83 0.19 18.59 -22.73
C GLY A 83 0.05 17.53 -23.83
N SER A 84 0.49 17.84 -25.05
CA SER A 84 0.45 16.94 -26.20
C SER A 84 1.86 16.66 -26.73
N LYS A 85 2.12 15.39 -27.04
CA LYS A 85 3.38 14.80 -27.53
C LYS A 85 4.38 15.83 -28.11
N THR A 86 5.50 15.97 -27.38
CA THR A 86 6.74 16.69 -27.73
C THR A 86 7.20 16.52 -29.19
N ASP A 87 6.78 15.43 -29.85
CA ASP A 87 7.12 15.05 -31.21
C ASP A 87 6.70 16.09 -32.29
N ILE A 88 5.62 16.86 -32.10
CA ILE A 88 5.10 17.80 -33.13
C ILE A 88 5.90 19.11 -33.18
N PHE A 89 6.40 19.57 -32.03
CA PHE A 89 7.16 20.82 -31.92
C PHE A 89 8.53 20.71 -32.61
N LEU A 90 9.19 19.57 -32.50
CA LEU A 90 10.51 19.34 -33.08
C LEU A 90 10.47 19.29 -34.62
N GLN A 91 9.42 18.71 -35.18
CA GLN A 91 9.24 18.55 -36.63
C GLN A 91 8.99 19.87 -37.37
N THR A 92 8.46 20.89 -36.67
CA THR A 92 8.12 22.19 -37.29
C THR A 92 9.30 23.17 -37.29
N VAL A 93 10.30 22.95 -36.43
CA VAL A 93 11.34 23.93 -36.11
C VAL A 93 12.72 23.57 -36.71
N LEU A 94 13.03 22.30 -36.94
CA LEU A 94 14.35 21.84 -37.43
C LEU A 94 14.22 20.72 -38.49
N PRO A 95 13.97 21.05 -39.78
CA PRO A 95 13.58 20.07 -40.79
C PRO A 95 14.68 19.07 -41.24
N ASP A 96 15.97 19.35 -41.00
CA ASP A 96 17.10 18.49 -41.45
C ASP A 96 17.91 17.82 -40.30
N TYR A 97 17.42 17.85 -39.07
CA TYR A 97 18.05 17.21 -37.89
C TYR A 97 17.47 15.81 -37.55
N ASP A 98 16.42 15.41 -38.28
CA ASP A 98 15.37 14.52 -37.75
C ASP A 98 15.70 13.02 -37.73
N VAL A 99 16.39 12.45 -38.72
CA VAL A 99 16.41 10.97 -38.86
C VAL A 99 17.26 10.30 -37.78
N THR A 100 18.47 10.81 -37.51
CA THR A 100 19.39 10.23 -36.52
C THR A 100 18.95 10.54 -35.09
N HIS A 101 18.36 11.71 -34.86
CA HIS A 101 17.88 12.11 -33.54
C HIS A 101 16.53 11.50 -33.18
N HIS A 102 15.63 11.28 -34.16
CA HIS A 102 14.40 10.52 -33.97
C HIS A 102 14.71 9.08 -33.56
N PHE A 103 15.66 8.43 -34.23
CA PHE A 103 16.11 7.10 -33.84
C PHE A 103 16.72 7.09 -32.42
N LEU A 104 17.58 8.06 -32.09
CA LEU A 104 18.12 8.19 -30.73
C LEU A 104 17.05 8.49 -29.68
N HIS A 105 16.04 9.29 -30.01
CA HIS A 105 14.91 9.60 -29.15
C HIS A 105 14.01 8.38 -28.94
N GLU A 106 13.73 7.60 -29.98
CA GLU A 106 13.01 6.33 -29.86
C GLU A 106 13.78 5.32 -29.03
N VAL A 107 15.09 5.21 -29.21
CA VAL A 107 15.97 4.36 -28.39
C VAL A 107 15.95 4.82 -26.93
N LYS A 108 16.06 6.12 -26.66
CA LYS A 108 16.01 6.68 -25.31
C LYS A 108 14.65 6.47 -24.65
N LYS A 109 13.55 6.69 -25.37
CA LYS A 109 12.18 6.46 -24.90
C LYS A 109 11.94 4.99 -24.59
N ARG A 110 12.44 4.07 -25.43
CA ARG A 110 12.43 2.64 -25.12
C ARG A 110 13.25 2.34 -23.87
N HIS A 111 14.44 2.91 -23.74
CA HIS A 111 15.29 2.70 -22.57
C HIS A 111 14.63 3.19 -21.27
N GLU A 112 14.01 4.36 -21.28
CA GLU A 112 13.24 4.87 -20.13
C GLU A 112 12.04 3.96 -19.79
N SER A 113 11.35 3.42 -20.81
CA SER A 113 10.30 2.44 -20.61
C SER A 113 10.82 1.11 -20.05
N PHE A 114 11.99 0.66 -20.49
CA PHE A 114 12.66 -0.53 -19.96
C PHE A 114 13.05 -0.33 -18.50
N LEU A 115 13.65 0.81 -18.14
CA LEU A 115 13.99 1.14 -16.75
C LEU A 115 12.74 1.25 -15.87
N LYS A 116 11.65 1.79 -16.38
CA LYS A 116 10.37 1.81 -15.65
C LYS A 116 9.84 0.39 -15.43
N MET A 117 9.92 -0.46 -16.47
CA MET A 117 9.52 -1.86 -16.38
C MET A 117 10.39 -2.63 -15.37
N GLU A 118 11.70 -2.38 -15.38
CA GLU A 118 12.65 -2.97 -14.45
C GLU A 118 12.33 -2.56 -13.00
N ARG A 119 12.10 -1.26 -12.74
CA ARG A 119 11.63 -0.81 -11.42
C ARG A 119 10.32 -1.46 -11.00
N THR A 120 9.35 -1.59 -11.91
CA THR A 120 8.10 -2.31 -11.57
C THR A 120 8.33 -3.80 -11.28
N ILE A 121 9.32 -4.44 -11.90
CA ILE A 121 9.70 -5.82 -11.59
C ILE A 121 10.37 -5.89 -10.21
N GLU A 122 11.21 -4.92 -9.87
CA GLU A 122 11.81 -4.81 -8.53
C GLU A 122 10.75 -4.58 -7.46
N ASP A 123 9.80 -3.65 -7.68
CA ASP A 123 8.69 -3.39 -6.76
C ASP A 123 7.82 -4.65 -6.56
N LEU A 124 7.58 -5.41 -7.63
CA LEU A 124 6.85 -6.69 -7.54
C LEU A 124 7.66 -7.74 -6.77
N ARG A 125 8.96 -7.84 -7.01
CA ARG A 125 9.85 -8.74 -6.25
C ARG A 125 9.79 -8.43 -4.76
N ASP A 126 9.86 -7.14 -4.41
CA ASP A 126 9.82 -6.70 -3.02
C ASP A 126 8.44 -6.98 -2.39
N LEU A 127 7.35 -6.76 -3.13
CA LEU A 127 6.01 -7.16 -2.71
C LEU A 127 5.88 -8.68 -2.50
N PHE A 128 6.50 -9.49 -3.35
CA PHE A 128 6.55 -10.95 -3.17
C PHE A 128 7.36 -11.35 -1.94
N PHE A 129 8.45 -10.66 -1.63
CA PHE A 129 9.21 -10.87 -0.40
C PHE A 129 8.41 -10.47 0.85
N ASP A 130 7.74 -9.33 0.83
CA ASP A 130 6.87 -8.89 1.92
C ASP A 130 5.71 -9.87 2.13
N LEU A 131 5.09 -10.35 1.05
CA LEU A 131 4.04 -11.36 1.13
C LEU A 131 4.57 -12.68 1.71
N ALA A 132 5.75 -13.14 1.27
CA ALA A 132 6.37 -14.33 1.82
C ALA A 132 6.66 -14.19 3.33
N LEU A 133 7.10 -13.01 3.77
CA LEU A 133 7.33 -12.70 5.18
C LEU A 133 6.02 -12.69 6.00
N ILE A 134 4.97 -12.02 5.51
CA ILE A 134 3.64 -11.97 6.16
C ILE A 134 3.07 -13.39 6.29
N VAL A 135 3.10 -14.16 5.20
CA VAL A 135 2.60 -15.53 5.16
C VAL A 135 3.35 -16.43 6.15
N GLN A 136 4.67 -16.27 6.30
CA GLN A 136 5.46 -17.01 7.29
C GLN A 136 5.08 -16.68 8.73
N VAL A 137 4.75 -15.40 9.02
CA VAL A 137 4.29 -14.97 10.35
C VAL A 137 2.90 -15.53 10.67
N ASP A 138 2.00 -15.57 9.68
CA ASP A 138 0.63 -16.06 9.84
C ASP A 138 0.56 -17.58 10.02
N TYR A 139 1.40 -18.37 9.35
CA TYR A 139 1.46 -19.82 9.57
C TYR A 139 1.88 -20.18 11.00
N ALA A 140 2.79 -19.41 11.61
CA ALA A 140 3.24 -19.65 12.99
C ALA A 140 2.14 -19.34 14.02
N LEU A 141 1.22 -18.41 13.73
CA LEU A 141 0.08 -18.13 14.59
C LEU A 141 -0.98 -19.25 14.50
N ILE A 142 -1.27 -19.73 13.29
CA ILE A 142 -2.23 -20.83 13.06
C ILE A 142 -1.75 -22.12 13.74
N ASP A 143 -0.48 -22.49 13.59
CA ASP A 143 0.10 -23.67 14.27
C ASP A 143 0.02 -23.57 15.81
N ARG A 144 0.16 -22.36 16.37
CA ARG A 144 -0.02 -22.13 17.81
C ARG A 144 -1.48 -22.30 18.26
N ILE A 145 -2.44 -21.80 17.46
CA ILE A 145 -3.87 -21.96 17.75
C ILE A 145 -4.26 -23.44 17.70
N ASP A 146 -3.81 -24.17 16.68
CA ASP A 146 -4.09 -25.61 16.55
C ASP A 146 -3.48 -26.41 17.69
N LYS A 147 -2.24 -26.11 18.09
CA LYS A 147 -1.60 -26.74 19.26
C LYS A 147 -2.36 -26.45 20.55
N HIS A 148 -2.77 -25.20 20.76
CA HIS A 148 -3.52 -24.82 21.96
C HIS A 148 -4.91 -25.48 21.99
N SER A 149 -5.62 -25.47 20.86
CA SER A 149 -6.92 -26.12 20.69
C SER A 149 -6.84 -27.62 20.99
N ASN A 150 -5.88 -28.32 20.38
CA ASN A 150 -5.66 -29.76 20.63
C ASN A 150 -5.31 -30.07 22.09
N ALA A 151 -4.53 -29.21 22.75
CA ALA A 151 -4.20 -29.36 24.16
C ALA A 151 -5.42 -29.17 25.06
N VAL A 152 -6.23 -28.13 24.80
CA VAL A 152 -7.50 -27.88 25.51
C VAL A 152 -8.45 -29.06 25.33
N ASP A 153 -8.61 -29.57 24.11
CA ASP A 153 -9.46 -30.72 23.82
C ASP A 153 -9.03 -31.99 24.58
N ARG A 154 -7.71 -32.25 24.66
CA ARG A 154 -7.17 -33.36 25.44
C ARG A 154 -7.50 -33.23 26.92
N LEU A 155 -7.23 -32.07 27.52
CA LEU A 155 -7.51 -31.80 28.94
C LEU A 155 -9.00 -31.92 29.25
N VAL A 156 -9.88 -31.43 28.36
CA VAL A 156 -11.33 -31.55 28.52
C VAL A 156 -11.77 -33.01 28.46
N ARG A 157 -11.22 -33.83 27.55
CA ARG A 157 -11.53 -35.27 27.47
C ARG A 157 -11.08 -36.02 28.74
N GLU A 158 -9.87 -35.77 29.21
CA GLU A 158 -9.33 -36.37 30.44
C GLU A 158 -10.13 -35.96 31.68
N GLY A 159 -10.49 -34.69 31.78
CA GLY A 159 -11.35 -34.16 32.85
C GLY A 159 -12.75 -34.78 32.84
N ARG A 160 -13.36 -34.95 31.66
CA ARG A 160 -14.65 -35.65 31.50
C ARG A 160 -14.55 -37.11 31.91
N GLY A 161 -13.50 -37.82 31.49
CA GLY A 161 -13.26 -39.21 31.88
C GLY A 161 -13.10 -39.39 33.39
N SER A 162 -12.29 -38.54 34.03
CA SER A 162 -12.08 -38.55 35.48
C SER A 162 -13.37 -38.26 36.24
N THR A 163 -14.16 -37.30 35.77
CA THR A 163 -15.48 -36.97 36.35
C THR A 163 -16.46 -38.14 36.22
N TYR A 164 -16.47 -38.84 35.08
CA TYR A 164 -17.31 -40.02 34.90
C TYR A 164 -16.93 -41.16 35.84
N ARG A 165 -15.63 -41.42 36.01
CA ARG A 165 -15.12 -42.42 36.96
C ARG A 165 -15.50 -42.08 38.40
N TYR A 166 -15.31 -40.82 38.82
CA TYR A 166 -15.72 -40.37 40.16
C TYR A 166 -17.22 -40.51 40.38
N LYS A 167 -18.05 -40.07 39.42
CA LYS A 167 -19.52 -40.24 39.49
C LYS A 167 -19.93 -41.70 39.64
N THR A 168 -19.27 -42.61 38.93
CA THR A 168 -19.54 -44.05 39.02
C THR A 168 -19.11 -44.62 40.37
N ALA A 169 -17.92 -44.26 40.85
CA ALA A 169 -17.43 -44.67 42.17
C ALA A 169 -18.35 -44.19 43.30
N VAL A 170 -18.79 -42.93 43.28
CA VAL A 170 -19.73 -42.38 44.28
C VAL A 170 -21.10 -43.07 44.22
N LYS A 171 -21.59 -43.45 43.03
CA LYS A 171 -22.82 -44.26 42.91
C LYS A 171 -22.63 -45.64 43.53
N MET A 172 -21.50 -46.30 43.25
CA MET A 172 -21.19 -47.62 43.80
C MET A 172 -21.03 -47.60 45.32
N THR A 173 -20.35 -46.61 45.89
CA THR A 173 -20.22 -46.51 47.36
C THR A 173 -21.56 -46.25 48.04
N LYS A 174 -22.42 -45.40 47.47
CA LYS A 174 -23.80 -45.22 47.95
C LYS A 174 -24.62 -46.51 47.84
N PHE A 175 -24.45 -47.28 46.77
CA PHE A 175 -25.13 -48.56 46.58
C PHE A 175 -24.68 -49.58 47.61
N ILE A 176 -23.37 -49.76 47.80
CA ILE A 176 -22.79 -50.67 48.80
C ILE A 176 -23.24 -50.28 50.21
N LYS A 177 -23.22 -48.98 50.55
CA LYS A 177 -23.72 -48.51 51.85
C LYS A 177 -25.19 -48.87 52.07
N LYS A 178 -26.05 -48.61 51.08
CA LYS A 178 -27.47 -49.02 51.16
C LYS A 178 -27.66 -50.53 51.27
N PHE A 179 -26.82 -51.32 50.59
CA PHE A 179 -26.89 -52.78 50.65
C PHE A 179 -26.48 -53.29 52.04
N MET A 180 -25.42 -52.72 52.63
CA MET A 180 -24.99 -53.05 54.00
C MET A 180 -25.96 -52.60 55.08
N ASP A 181 -26.61 -51.44 54.92
CA ASP A 181 -27.59 -50.92 55.90
C ASP A 181 -28.94 -51.69 55.84
N SER A 182 -29.14 -52.52 54.81
CA SER A 182 -30.39 -53.25 54.55
C SER A 182 -30.28 -54.77 54.71
N ALA A 183 -29.11 -55.27 55.13
CA ALA A 183 -28.81 -56.66 55.47
C ALA A 183 -28.68 -56.82 56.99
#